data_AF-A0A0A0EGN0-F1
#
_entry.id   AF-A0A0A0EGN0-F1
#
_cell.length_a   1.000
_cell.length_b   1.000
_cell.length_c   1.000
_cell.angle_alpha   90.00
_cell.angle_beta   90.00
_cell.angle_gamma   90.00
#
_symmetry.space_group_name_H-M   'P 1'
#
loop_
_entity.id
_entity.type
_entity.pdbx_description
1 polymer ?
#
loop_
_entity_poly.entity_id
_entity_poly.type
_entity_poly.pdbx_seq_one_letter_code
_entity_poly.pdbx_strand_id
1 'polypeptide(L)'
;MTTWPAWQTDPEAPRLRVRSLLGAIVLAWISPMGLGVVLLALSNTLADASEAHLNLGIAAILSFYAPMFSWIGVLPAALLHWGALRNGYGGWATALVIGLLLGLILSSYLGPLAAIFAPPIAIFYWWVLKLFDPQALRPPPAT
;
A
#
# COMPACT_ATOMS: atom_id res chain seq x y z
N MET A 1 18.06 12.56 12.91
CA MET A 1 17.35 12.25 11.66
C MET A 1 17.16 10.74 11.59
N THR A 2 15.95 10.22 11.76
CA THR A 2 15.69 8.78 11.62
C THR A 2 15.57 8.47 10.12
N THR A 3 16.69 8.12 9.51
CA THR A 3 16.70 7.52 8.18
C THR A 3 15.96 6.19 8.28
N TRP A 4 14.75 6.13 7.72
CA TRP A 4 13.94 4.93 7.75
C TRP A 4 14.53 3.91 6.78
N PRO A 5 14.96 2.74 7.27
CA PRO A 5 15.75 1.84 6.45
C PRO A 5 14.88 1.30 5.30
N ALA A 6 15.43 1.37 4.09
CA ALA A 6 14.85 0.68 2.94
C ALA A 6 14.75 -0.83 3.21
N TRP A 7 15.77 -1.36 3.88
CA TRP A 7 15.91 -2.76 4.22
C TRP A 7 16.21 -2.93 5.70
N GLN A 8 15.50 -3.82 6.38
CA GLN A 8 15.78 -4.17 7.77
C GLN A 8 15.78 -5.69 7.93
N THR A 9 16.77 -6.20 8.66
CA THR A 9 16.86 -7.60 9.08
C THR A 9 17.05 -7.64 10.58
N ASP A 10 16.01 -8.01 11.31
CA ASP A 10 16.04 -8.15 12.77
C ASP A 10 15.21 -9.37 13.20
N PRO A 11 15.86 -10.51 13.51
CA PRO A 11 15.17 -11.71 13.95
C PRO A 11 14.56 -11.58 15.36
N GLU A 12 14.94 -10.58 16.15
CA GLU A 12 14.41 -10.33 17.50
C GLU A 12 13.30 -9.27 17.51
N ALA A 13 12.92 -8.74 16.35
CA ALA A 13 11.89 -7.72 16.24
C ALA A 13 10.55 -8.20 16.86
N PRO A 14 9.82 -7.32 17.56
CA PRO A 14 8.53 -7.68 18.15
C PRO A 14 7.57 -8.21 17.09
N ARG A 15 6.90 -9.32 17.38
CA ARG A 15 5.94 -9.93 16.46
C ARG A 15 4.78 -8.96 16.16
N LEU A 16 4.54 -8.72 14.88
CA LEU A 16 3.43 -7.91 14.39
C LEU A 16 2.08 -8.43 14.90
N ARG A 17 1.28 -7.54 15.49
CA ARG A 17 -0.07 -7.88 15.95
C ARG A 17 -1.00 -8.09 14.75
N VAL A 18 -1.76 -9.21 14.76
CA VAL A 18 -2.74 -9.52 13.70
C VAL A 18 -3.76 -8.40 13.51
N ARG A 19 -4.18 -7.74 14.60
CA ARG A 19 -5.08 -6.58 14.54
C ARG A 19 -4.49 -5.42 13.73
N SER A 20 -3.20 -5.13 13.89
CA SER A 20 -2.51 -4.08 13.15
C SER A 20 -2.39 -4.44 11.66
N LEU A 21 -2.12 -5.71 11.35
CA LEU A 21 -2.11 -6.23 9.98
C LEU A 21 -3.48 -6.06 9.31
N LEU A 22 -4.55 -6.53 9.96
CA LEU A 22 -5.92 -6.40 9.45
C LEU A 22 -6.32 -4.94 9.29
N GLY A 23 -6.00 -4.08 10.27
CA GLY A 23 -6.24 -2.64 10.18
C GLY A 23 -5.53 -2.02 8.98
N ALA A 24 -4.27 -2.38 8.74
CA ALA A 24 -3.51 -1.88 7.61
C ALA A 24 -4.06 -2.36 6.26
N ILE A 25 -4.49 -3.61 6.17
CA ILE A 25 -5.17 -4.15 4.98
C ILE A 25 -6.46 -3.39 4.70
N VAL A 26 -7.33 -3.23 5.71
CA VAL A 26 -8.62 -2.54 5.56
C VAL A 26 -8.43 -1.09 5.15
N LEU A 27 -7.47 -0.38 5.74
CA LEU A 27 -7.19 1.01 5.38
C LEU A 27 -6.54 1.14 4.01
N ALA A 28 -5.57 0.29 3.66
CA ALA A 28 -4.98 0.24 2.32
C ALA A 28 -6.03 -0.09 1.25
N TRP A 29 -7.10 -0.77 1.64
CA TRP A 29 -8.20 -1.13 0.77
C TRP A 29 -9.25 -0.02 0.63
N ILE A 30 -9.65 0.64 1.71
CA ILE A 30 -10.73 1.65 1.68
C ILE A 30 -10.21 3.04 1.30
N SER A 31 -8.96 3.38 1.66
CA SER A 31 -8.43 4.73 1.44
C SER A 31 -8.43 5.20 -0.02
N PRO A 32 -8.19 4.33 -1.05
CA PRO A 32 -8.29 4.76 -2.44
C PRO A 32 -9.72 5.17 -2.82
N MET A 33 -10.75 4.52 -2.25
CA MET A 33 -12.15 4.92 -2.46
C MET A 33 -12.40 6.33 -1.93
N GLY A 34 -11.95 6.59 -0.69
CA GLY A 34 -12.07 7.92 -0.08
C GLY A 34 -11.34 8.98 -0.92
N LEU A 35 -10.14 8.68 -1.40
CA LEU A 35 -9.39 9.55 -2.30
C LEU A 35 -10.18 9.80 -3.60
N GLY A 36 -10.76 8.76 -4.20
CA GLY A 36 -11.60 8.88 -5.39
C GLY A 36 -12.79 9.81 -5.20
N VAL A 37 -13.49 9.70 -4.06
CA VAL A 37 -14.61 10.60 -3.71
C VAL A 37 -14.14 12.05 -3.57
N VAL A 38 -13.01 12.28 -2.90
CA VAL A 38 -12.45 13.63 -2.72
C VAL A 38 -12.03 14.22 -4.06
N LEU A 39 -11.34 13.45 -4.91
CA LEU A 39 -10.92 13.90 -6.24
C LEU A 39 -12.12 14.22 -7.15
N LEU A 40 -13.20 13.43 -7.05
CA LEU A 40 -14.43 13.70 -7.79
C LEU A 40 -15.10 14.99 -7.30
N ALA A 41 -15.19 15.17 -5.99
CA ALA A 41 -15.73 16.39 -5.41
C ALA A 41 -14.93 17.63 -5.83
N LEU A 42 -13.59 17.53 -5.85
CA LEU A 42 -12.71 18.59 -6.34
C LEU A 42 -12.90 18.84 -7.85
N SER A 43 -12.98 17.79 -8.67
CA SER A 43 -13.25 17.90 -10.11
C SER A 43 -14.53 18.70 -10.39
N ASN A 44 -15.60 18.46 -9.63
CA ASN A 44 -16.88 19.19 -9.76
C ASN A 44 -16.81 20.68 -9.37
N THR A 45 -15.72 21.15 -8.77
CA THR A 45 -15.51 22.59 -8.49
C THR A 45 -14.85 23.33 -9.66
N LEU A 46 -14.38 22.59 -10.67
CA LEU A 46 -13.73 23.13 -11.86
C LEU A 46 -14.73 23.22 -13.01
N ALA A 47 -14.40 24.04 -14.01
CA ALA A 47 -15.19 24.11 -15.24
C ALA A 47 -15.12 22.78 -16.01
N ASP A 48 -16.26 22.27 -16.46
CA ASP A 48 -16.40 20.97 -17.14
C ASP A 48 -15.49 20.82 -18.39
N ALA A 49 -15.20 21.93 -19.06
CA ALA A 49 -14.34 21.96 -20.25
C ALA A 49 -12.83 22.03 -19.95
N SER A 50 -12.44 22.11 -18.67
CA SER A 50 -11.03 22.21 -18.30
C SER A 50 -10.32 20.86 -18.34
N GLU A 51 -9.08 20.83 -18.83
CA GLU A 51 -8.22 19.64 -18.77
C GLU A 51 -8.04 19.13 -17.34
N ALA A 52 -8.01 20.06 -16.37
CA ALA A 52 -7.92 19.73 -14.95
C ALA A 52 -9.16 18.97 -14.43
N HIS A 53 -10.37 19.34 -14.86
CA HIS A 53 -11.61 18.61 -14.54
C HIS A 53 -11.55 17.18 -15.06
N LEU A 54 -11.19 17.00 -16.33
CA LEU A 54 -11.03 15.69 -16.98
C LEU A 54 -9.98 14.82 -16.28
N ASN A 55 -8.78 15.36 -16.02
CA ASN A 55 -7.69 14.63 -15.38
C ASN A 55 -8.05 14.21 -13.95
N LEU A 56 -8.67 15.11 -13.17
CA LEU A 56 -9.15 14.78 -11.83
C LEU A 56 -10.30 13.77 -11.85
N GLY A 57 -11.20 13.85 -12.84
CA GLY A 57 -12.28 12.87 -13.02
C GLY A 57 -11.75 11.48 -13.32
N ILE A 58 -10.77 11.36 -14.23
CA ILE A 58 -10.09 10.09 -14.52
C ILE A 58 -9.38 9.56 -13.26
N ALA A 59 -8.61 10.41 -12.57
CA ALA A 59 -7.92 10.02 -11.34
C ALA A 59 -8.90 9.60 -10.23
N ALA A 60 -10.06 10.27 -10.13
CA ALA A 60 -11.11 9.94 -9.19
C ALA A 60 -11.71 8.56 -9.46
N ILE A 61 -12.07 8.27 -10.71
CA ILE A 61 -12.60 6.97 -11.13
C ILE A 61 -11.57 5.87 -10.87
N LEU A 62 -10.31 6.08 -11.29
CA LEU A 62 -9.24 5.12 -11.08
C LEU A 62 -9.00 4.84 -9.59
N SER A 63 -8.99 5.87 -8.75
CA SER A 63 -8.81 5.73 -7.30
C SER A 63 -10.02 5.03 -6.66
N PHE A 64 -11.23 5.36 -7.09
CA PHE A 64 -12.47 4.77 -6.58
C PHE A 64 -12.57 3.27 -6.86
N TYR A 65 -12.17 2.85 -8.06
CA TYR A 65 -12.18 1.44 -8.47
C TYR A 65 -10.88 0.69 -8.16
N ALA A 66 -9.80 1.36 -7.74
CA ALA A 66 -8.54 0.74 -7.33
C ALA A 66 -8.70 -0.45 -6.35
N PRO A 67 -9.59 -0.43 -5.34
CA PRO A 67 -9.80 -1.57 -4.44
C PRO A 67 -10.29 -2.84 -5.14
N MET A 68 -11.07 -2.70 -6.22
CA MET A 68 -11.60 -3.82 -7.02
C MET A 68 -10.53 -4.47 -7.91
N PHE A 69 -9.40 -3.80 -8.14
CA PHE A 69 -8.26 -4.36 -8.87
C PHE A 69 -7.13 -4.78 -7.93
N SER A 70 -7.09 -4.23 -6.71
CA SER A 70 -6.02 -4.48 -5.74
C SER A 70 -6.30 -5.66 -4.80
N TRP A 71 -7.56 -6.05 -4.56
CA TRP A 71 -7.93 -7.16 -3.63
C TRP A 71 -7.20 -8.49 -3.89
N ILE A 72 -7.04 -8.90 -5.16
CA ILE A 72 -6.37 -10.16 -5.53
C ILE A 72 -4.86 -10.08 -5.25
N GLY A 73 -4.26 -8.88 -5.24
CA GLY A 73 -2.83 -8.68 -4.96
C GLY A 73 -2.51 -8.29 -3.52
N VAL A 74 -3.36 -7.48 -2.88
CA VAL A 74 -3.13 -6.90 -1.55
C VAL A 74 -3.20 -7.96 -0.47
N LEU A 75 -4.17 -8.89 -0.53
CA LEU A 75 -4.29 -9.97 0.45
C LEU A 75 -3.06 -10.91 0.42
N PRO A 76 -2.67 -11.48 -0.73
CA PRO A 76 -1.45 -12.27 -0.83
C PRO A 76 -0.19 -11.46 -0.48
N ALA A 77 -0.09 -10.20 -0.89
CA ALA A 77 1.07 -9.35 -0.61
C ALA A 77 1.19 -9.05 0.88
N ALA A 78 0.08 -8.76 1.56
CA ALA A 78 0.07 -8.52 2.98
C ALA A 78 0.46 -9.78 3.78
N LEU A 79 0.01 -10.97 3.34
CA LEU A 79 0.39 -12.24 3.94
C LEU A 79 1.87 -12.57 3.73
N LEU A 80 2.39 -12.39 2.51
CA LEU A 80 3.82 -12.57 2.23
C LEU A 80 4.67 -11.58 3.01
N HIS A 81 4.26 -10.30 3.07
CA HIS A 81 4.94 -9.28 3.86
C HIS A 81 4.89 -9.60 5.35
N TRP A 82 3.78 -10.12 5.85
CA TRP A 82 3.68 -10.60 7.23
C TRP A 82 4.62 -11.78 7.52
N GLY A 83 4.73 -12.72 6.59
CA GLY A 83 5.70 -13.80 6.65
C GLY A 83 7.14 -13.28 6.66
N ALA A 84 7.46 -12.31 5.80
CA ALA A 84 8.76 -11.66 5.77
C ALA A 84 9.09 -10.98 7.11
N LEU A 85 8.14 -10.21 7.66
CA LEU A 85 8.28 -9.55 8.96
C LEU A 85 8.48 -10.55 10.11
N ARG A 86 7.80 -11.69 10.08
CA ARG A 86 7.99 -12.76 11.08
C ARG A 86 9.36 -13.42 11.03
N ASN A 87 10.00 -13.40 9.87
CA ASN A 87 11.37 -13.90 9.68
C ASN A 87 12.42 -12.79 9.87
N GLY A 88 12.00 -11.63 10.40
CA GLY A 88 12.88 -10.49 10.65
C GLY A 88 13.15 -9.61 9.44
N TYR A 89 12.57 -9.87 8.27
CA TYR A 89 12.71 -9.03 7.08
C TYR A 89 11.67 -7.91 7.08
N GLY A 90 12.12 -6.68 7.29
CA GLY A 90 11.31 -5.47 7.30
C GLY A 90 11.80 -4.41 6.32
N GLY A 91 11.27 -3.19 6.47
CA GLY A 91 11.57 -2.05 5.59
C GLY A 91 10.60 -1.91 4.42
N TRP A 92 10.54 -0.69 3.87
CA TRP A 92 9.61 -0.37 2.79
C TRP A 92 9.98 -1.05 1.48
N ALA A 93 11.27 -1.38 1.26
CA ALA A 93 11.70 -2.09 0.06
C ALA A 93 11.18 -3.54 0.05
N THR A 94 11.10 -4.19 1.20
CA THR A 94 10.53 -5.54 1.33
C THR A 94 9.06 -5.56 0.93
N ALA A 95 8.26 -4.60 1.44
CA ALA A 95 6.87 -4.43 1.02
C ALA A 95 6.75 -4.16 -0.48
N LEU A 96 7.60 -3.28 -1.02
CA LEU A 96 7.61 -2.89 -2.42
C LEU A 96 7.96 -4.05 -3.37
N VAL A 97 8.99 -4.84 -3.04
CA VAL A 97 9.39 -6.03 -3.81
C VAL A 97 8.26 -7.05 -3.84
N ILE A 98 7.65 -7.34 -2.69
CA ILE A 98 6.51 -8.27 -2.60
C ILE A 98 5.32 -7.76 -3.42
N GLY A 99 5.01 -6.47 -3.30
CA GLY A 99 3.96 -5.81 -4.08
C GLY A 99 4.22 -5.88 -5.58
N LEU A 100 5.44 -5.56 -6.04
CA LEU A 100 5.84 -5.62 -7.44
C LEU A 100 5.77 -7.04 -8.01
N LEU A 101 6.32 -8.03 -7.31
CA LEU A 101 6.32 -9.41 -7.78
C LEU A 101 4.88 -9.92 -7.95
N LEU A 102 4.02 -9.67 -6.96
CA LEU A 102 2.61 -10.06 -7.07
C LEU A 102 1.86 -9.24 -8.11
N GLY A 103 2.13 -7.94 -8.23
CA GLY A 103 1.56 -7.08 -9.27
C GLY A 103 1.93 -7.56 -10.68
N LEU A 104 3.16 -8.01 -10.89
CA LEU A 104 3.63 -8.58 -12.16
C LEU A 104 3.01 -9.94 -12.44
N ILE A 105 2.89 -10.81 -11.42
CA ILE A 105 2.21 -12.11 -11.59
C ILE A 105 0.74 -11.87 -11.96
N LEU A 106 0.07 -10.97 -11.27
CA LEU A 106 -1.36 -10.70 -11.46
C LEU A 106 -1.67 -9.87 -12.70
N SER A 107 -0.72 -9.09 -13.22
CA SER A 107 -0.93 -8.33 -14.45
C SER A 107 -1.21 -9.21 -15.65
N SER A 108 -0.71 -10.45 -15.64
CA SER A 108 -1.03 -11.45 -16.67
C SER A 108 -2.50 -11.88 -16.69
N TYR A 109 -3.23 -11.72 -15.57
CA TYR A 109 -4.63 -12.11 -15.43
C TYR A 109 -5.60 -10.90 -15.39
N LEU A 110 -5.16 -9.80 -14.78
CA LEU A 110 -5.99 -8.62 -14.49
C LEU A 110 -5.65 -7.41 -15.35
N GLY A 111 -4.62 -7.52 -16.20
CA GLY A 111 -4.13 -6.47 -17.06
C GLY A 111 -3.05 -5.59 -16.43
N PRO A 112 -2.46 -4.67 -17.22
CA PRO A 112 -1.28 -3.90 -16.83
C PRO A 112 -1.51 -2.95 -15.63
N LEU A 113 -2.76 -2.57 -15.38
CA LEU A 113 -3.12 -1.71 -14.24
C LEU A 113 -2.70 -2.34 -12.90
N ALA A 114 -2.74 -3.67 -12.76
CA ALA A 114 -2.30 -4.35 -11.55
C ALA A 114 -0.80 -4.07 -11.23
N ALA A 115 0.06 -4.05 -12.25
CA ALA A 115 1.48 -3.74 -12.07
C ALA A 115 1.73 -2.25 -11.78
N ILE A 116 0.89 -1.35 -12.32
CA ILE A 116 1.00 0.10 -12.11
C ILE A 116 0.57 0.49 -10.69
N PHE A 117 -0.53 -0.08 -10.19
CA PHE A 117 -1.07 0.26 -8.88
C PHE A 117 -0.43 -0.50 -7.71
N ALA A 118 0.22 -1.64 -7.95
CA ALA A 118 0.81 -2.44 -6.89
C ALA A 118 1.92 -1.73 -6.08
N PRO A 119 2.91 -1.03 -6.69
CA PRO A 119 3.94 -0.32 -5.94
C PRO A 119 3.40 0.78 -4.98
N PRO A 120 2.56 1.74 -5.42
CA PRO A 120 2.06 2.78 -4.52
C PRO A 120 1.18 2.21 -3.41
N ILE A 121 0.38 1.18 -3.70
CA ILE A 121 -0.44 0.51 -2.67
C ILE A 121 0.43 -0.25 -1.67
N ALA A 122 1.51 -0.91 -2.10
CA ALA A 122 2.43 -1.61 -1.20
C ALA A 122 3.15 -0.65 -0.25
N ILE A 123 3.59 0.52 -0.75
CA ILE A 123 4.17 1.58 0.09
C ILE A 123 3.12 2.12 1.06
N PHE A 124 1.90 2.39 0.58
CA PHE A 124 0.82 2.91 1.41
C PHE A 124 0.46 1.91 2.52
N TYR A 125 0.31 0.63 2.19
CA TYR A 125 0.09 -0.44 3.16
C TYR A 125 1.20 -0.51 4.21
N TRP A 126 2.47 -0.48 3.80
CA TRP A 126 3.60 -0.46 4.73
C TRP A 126 3.56 0.75 5.65
N TRP A 127 3.22 1.92 5.10
CA TRP A 127 3.11 3.16 5.86
C TRP A 127 1.97 3.10 6.89
N VAL A 128 0.79 2.60 6.50
CA VAL A 128 -0.32 2.40 7.44
C VAL A 128 0.04 1.37 8.51
N LEU A 129 0.71 0.28 8.13
CA LEU A 129 1.13 -0.75 9.08
C LEU A 129 2.07 -0.17 10.13
N LYS A 130 2.98 0.69 9.71
CA LYS A 130 3.89 1.43 10.59
C LYS A 130 3.16 2.37 11.54
N LEU A 131 2.07 3.00 11.12
CA LEU A 131 1.27 3.84 12.01
C LEU A 131 0.59 3.02 13.11
N PHE A 132 0.15 1.80 12.79
CA PHE A 132 -0.51 0.92 13.75
C PHE A 132 0.44 0.17 14.66
N ASP A 133 1.60 -0.24 14.16
CA ASP A 133 2.57 -1.02 14.93
C ASP A 133 4.00 -0.54 14.65
N PRO A 134 4.39 0.65 15.17
CA PRO A 134 5.70 1.22 14.91
C PRO A 134 6.84 0.36 15.47
N GLN A 135 6.57 -0.42 16.53
CA GLN A 135 7.58 -1.22 17.21
C GLN A 135 7.95 -2.48 16.42
N ALA A 136 7.01 -3.05 15.66
CA ALA A 136 7.27 -4.19 14.77
C ALA A 136 8.21 -3.83 13.60
N LEU A 137 8.54 -2.55 13.41
CA LEU A 137 9.34 -2.03 12.29
C LEU A 137 10.53 -1.16 12.74
N ARG A 138 10.89 -1.19 14.03
CA ARG A 138 12.06 -0.47 14.55
C ARG A 138 13.28 -1.38 14.57
N PRO A 139 14.47 -0.88 14.19
CA PRO A 139 15.71 -1.57 14.54
C PRO A 139 15.90 -1.57 16.06
N PRO A 140 16.61 -2.56 16.62
CA PRO A 140 16.84 -2.63 18.05
C PRO A 140 17.60 -1.38 18.52
N PRO A 141 17.43 -0.95 19.79
CA PRO A 141 18.20 0.15 20.34
C PRO A 141 19.69 -0.16 20.18
N ALA A 142 20.44 0.76 19.60
CA ALA A 142 21.90 0.65 19.54
C ALA A 142 22.42 0.60 20.99
N THR A 143 22.98 -0.56 21.36
CA THR A 143 23.72 -0.75 22.61
C THR A 143 25.04 -0.02 22.58
#